data_AF-A0AAU6RR20-F1
#
_entry.id   AF-A0AAU6RR20-F1
#
_cell.length_a   1.000
_cell.length_b   1.000
_cell.length_c   1.000
_cell.angle_alpha   90.00
_cell.angle_beta   90.00
_cell.angle_gamma   90.00
#
_symmetry.space_group_name_H-M   'P 1'
#
loop_
_entity.id
_entity.type
_entity.pdbx_description
1 polymer ?
#
loop_
_entity_poly.entity_id
_entity_poly.type
_entity_poly.pdbx_seq_one_letter_code
_entity_poly.pdbx_strand_id
1 'polypeptide(L)'
;MNELVRNVNKDLSNGASSSLESYKFEDGSEVYVGVEEKQKDSSLNQSNQIISFKAINSGSYRTKDYQAYVGYKGPGFDFKHRVSGTFQYNKTKKVVRNVTFDPQLSGTFYSKSEKTYVKKHNAGTHFVNSTGHFTALKVFAQYTTKIKVACIYNGTFNVTEARVVK
;
A
#
# COMPACT_ATOMS: atom_id res chain seq x y z
N MET A 1 -7.09 9.36 12.54
CA MET A 1 -6.12 8.62 11.68
C MET A 1 -6.13 7.11 11.93
N ASN A 2 -5.92 6.64 13.17
CA ASN A 2 -5.98 5.19 13.48
C ASN A 2 -7.32 4.54 13.09
N GLU A 3 -8.41 5.30 13.22
CA GLU A 3 -9.75 4.86 12.80
C GLU A 3 -9.86 4.67 11.28
N LEU A 4 -9.38 5.61 10.47
CA LEU A 4 -9.34 5.49 9.00
C LEU A 4 -8.58 4.22 8.57
N VAL A 5 -7.40 3.99 9.15
CA VAL A 5 -6.60 2.78 8.90
C VAL A 5 -7.36 1.51 9.30
N ARG A 6 -8.06 1.53 10.44
CA ARG A 6 -8.85 0.39 10.92
C ARG A 6 -10.00 0.07 9.97
N ASN A 7 -10.73 1.08 9.50
CA ASN A 7 -11.87 0.92 8.59
C ASN A 7 -11.40 0.37 7.25
N VAL A 8 -10.35 0.95 6.66
CA VAL A 8 -9.78 0.47 5.39
C VAL A 8 -9.33 -1.00 5.48
N ASN A 9 -8.67 -1.40 6.56
CA ASN A 9 -8.28 -2.79 6.75
C ASN A 9 -9.48 -3.72 7.00
N LYS A 10 -10.53 -3.23 7.67
CA LYS A 10 -11.76 -3.99 7.88
C LYS A 10 -12.40 -4.33 6.54
N ASP A 11 -12.49 -3.38 5.63
CA ASP A 11 -13.03 -3.60 4.29
C ASP A 11 -12.20 -4.60 3.48
N LEU A 12 -10.86 -4.46 3.50
CA LEU A 12 -9.96 -5.45 2.89
C LEU A 12 -10.15 -6.85 3.46
N SER A 13 -10.30 -6.96 4.78
CA SER A 13 -10.54 -8.25 5.45
C SER A 13 -11.89 -8.87 5.09
N ASN A 14 -12.86 -8.05 4.72
CA ASN A 14 -14.17 -8.45 4.21
C ASN A 14 -14.17 -8.75 2.71
N GLY A 15 -13.01 -8.64 2.04
CA GLY A 15 -12.85 -8.98 0.62
C GLY A 15 -13.02 -7.82 -0.36
N ALA A 16 -13.07 -6.57 0.12
CA ALA A 16 -13.07 -5.41 -0.77
C ALA A 16 -11.75 -5.34 -1.55
N SER A 17 -11.82 -5.07 -2.85
CA SER A 17 -10.64 -4.83 -3.70
C SER A 17 -10.12 -3.40 -3.59
N SER A 18 -10.90 -2.47 -3.03
CA SER A 18 -10.48 -1.12 -2.71
C SER A 18 -11.27 -0.58 -1.53
N SER A 19 -10.68 0.37 -0.80
CA SER A 19 -11.36 1.13 0.25
C SER A 19 -10.69 2.49 0.41
N LEU A 20 -11.49 3.51 0.71
CA LEU A 20 -11.06 4.89 0.89
C LEU A 20 -11.84 5.49 2.05
N GLU A 21 -11.11 5.93 3.07
CA GLU A 21 -11.65 6.54 4.27
C GLU A 21 -11.07 7.93 4.43
N SER A 22 -11.89 8.89 4.82
CA SER A 22 -11.45 10.27 5.00
C SER A 22 -12.04 10.92 6.24
N TYR A 23 -11.35 11.96 6.70
CA TYR A 23 -11.79 12.84 7.78
C TYR A 23 -11.72 14.28 7.28
N LYS A 24 -12.84 15.00 7.38
CA LYS A 24 -12.96 16.41 7.02
C LYS A 24 -12.91 17.28 8.27
N PHE A 25 -12.10 18.33 8.20
CA PHE A 25 -11.97 19.34 9.25
C PHE A 25 -13.00 20.47 9.02
N GLU A 26 -13.23 21.26 10.07
CA GLU A 26 -14.16 22.40 10.03
C GLU A 26 -13.76 23.46 8.99
N ASP A 27 -12.46 23.60 8.72
CA ASP A 27 -11.91 24.52 7.71
C ASP A 27 -12.07 24.02 6.27
N GLY A 28 -12.75 22.88 6.08
CA GLY A 28 -12.99 22.25 4.78
C GLY A 28 -11.81 21.44 4.24
N SER A 29 -10.69 21.38 4.97
CA SER A 29 -9.60 20.46 4.62
C SER A 29 -9.98 19.01 4.91
N GLU A 30 -9.28 18.08 4.28
CA GLU A 30 -9.56 16.65 4.34
C GLU A 30 -8.25 15.86 4.37
N VAL A 31 -8.20 14.85 5.23
CA VAL A 31 -7.15 13.82 5.20
C VAL A 31 -7.78 12.49 4.90
N TYR A 32 -7.14 11.72 4.02
CA TYR A 32 -7.68 10.45 3.56
C TYR A 32 -6.62 9.35 3.53
N VAL A 33 -7.06 8.12 3.72
CA VAL A 33 -6.27 6.88 3.62
C VAL A 33 -7.03 5.93 2.71
N GLY A 34 -6.33 5.28 1.80
CA GLY A 34 -6.95 4.26 0.96
C GLY A 34 -6.02 3.14 0.58
N VAL A 35 -6.64 2.08 0.09
CA VAL A 35 -5.99 0.88 -0.43
C VAL A 35 -6.68 0.44 -1.70
N GLU A 36 -5.89 -0.12 -2.60
CA GLU A 36 -6.38 -0.73 -3.82
C GLU A 36 -5.58 -2.01 -4.05
N GLU A 37 -6.29 -3.09 -4.36
CA GLU A 37 -5.71 -4.24 -5.01
C GLU A 37 -5.62 -3.93 -6.50
N LYS A 38 -4.40 -3.82 -7.04
CA LYS A 38 -4.24 -3.78 -8.49
C LYS A 38 -4.75 -5.11 -9.05
N GLN A 39 -5.85 -5.08 -9.79
CA GLN A 39 -6.22 -6.22 -10.62
C GLN A 39 -5.19 -6.38 -11.71
N LYS A 40 -4.63 -7.58 -11.82
CA LYS A 40 -3.72 -7.96 -12.87
C LYS A 40 -4.49 -7.94 -14.19
N ASP A 41 -4.11 -7.04 -15.09
CA ASP A 41 -4.56 -7.08 -16.47
C ASP A 41 -4.27 -8.48 -17.02
N SER A 42 -5.33 -9.25 -17.26
CA SER A 42 -5.26 -10.67 -17.55
C SER A 42 -5.07 -10.90 -19.04
N SER A 43 -4.16 -10.16 -19.67
CA SER A 43 -3.74 -10.41 -21.05
C SER A 43 -2.34 -11.03 -21.09
N LEU A 44 -2.31 -12.27 -21.59
CA LEU A 44 -1.17 -12.97 -22.19
C LEU A 44 0.05 -13.31 -21.31
N ASN A 45 0.02 -14.55 -20.79
CA ASN A 45 1.14 -15.50 -20.93
C ASN A 45 0.61 -16.93 -20.64
N GLN A 46 -0.32 -17.41 -21.48
CA GLN A 46 -0.47 -18.85 -21.69
C GLN A 46 0.53 -19.25 -22.75
N SER A 47 1.63 -19.87 -22.35
CA SER A 47 2.43 -20.69 -23.24
C SER A 47 2.99 -21.87 -22.47
N ASN A 48 2.43 -23.03 -22.80
CA ASN A 48 2.87 -24.41 -22.58
C ASN A 48 3.01 -24.91 -21.13
N GLN A 49 1.94 -25.52 -20.61
CA GLN A 49 2.05 -26.61 -19.65
C GLN A 49 1.39 -27.87 -20.20
N ILE A 50 2.23 -28.85 -20.59
CA ILE A 50 1.85 -30.24 -20.70
C ILE A 50 1.50 -30.71 -19.29
N ILE A 51 0.24 -31.09 -19.08
CA ILE A 51 -0.30 -31.50 -17.78
C ILE A 51 0.14 -32.95 -17.52
N SER A 52 1.19 -33.14 -16.73
CA SER A 52 1.49 -34.45 -16.12
C SER A 52 0.81 -34.54 -14.75
N PHE A 53 -0.22 -35.39 -14.66
CA PHE A 53 -0.99 -35.65 -13.45
C PHE A 53 -0.22 -36.55 -12.47
N LYS A 54 0.80 -35.99 -11.80
CA LYS A 54 1.32 -36.51 -10.53
C LYS A 54 2.17 -35.45 -9.82
N ALA A 55 1.53 -34.48 -9.18
CA ALA A 55 2.22 -33.52 -8.33
C ALA A 55 1.49 -33.36 -7.00
N ILE A 56 2.00 -34.11 -6.03
CA ILE A 56 1.81 -33.95 -4.59
C ILE A 56 1.99 -32.48 -4.20
N ASN A 57 1.18 -31.98 -3.27
CA ASN A 57 1.19 -30.65 -2.62
C ASN A 57 2.59 -30.04 -2.36
N SER A 58 3.30 -29.57 -3.38
CA SER A 58 4.45 -28.70 -3.22
C SER A 58 3.94 -27.27 -3.35
N GLY A 59 3.56 -26.65 -2.22
CA GLY A 59 3.04 -25.28 -2.22
C GLY A 59 3.94 -24.35 -3.04
N SER A 60 3.45 -23.88 -4.19
CA SER A 60 4.17 -22.96 -5.05
C SER A 60 4.03 -21.53 -4.51
N TYR A 61 5.02 -20.69 -4.81
CA TYR A 61 4.92 -19.26 -4.48
C TYR A 61 3.91 -18.60 -5.41
N ARG A 62 3.01 -17.81 -4.84
CA ARG A 62 2.04 -16.97 -5.55
C ARG A 62 2.45 -15.50 -5.41
N THR A 63 2.10 -14.67 -6.38
CA THR A 63 2.35 -13.21 -6.34
C THR A 63 1.07 -12.48 -5.98
N LYS A 64 1.18 -11.41 -5.21
CA LYS A 64 0.09 -10.48 -4.87
C LYS A 64 0.58 -9.06 -5.05
N ASP A 65 -0.28 -8.22 -5.62
CA ASP A 65 -0.04 -6.80 -5.75
C ASP A 65 -0.67 -6.06 -4.56
N TYR A 66 -0.07 -4.95 -4.17
CA TYR A 66 -0.61 -4.09 -3.12
C TYR A 66 -0.48 -2.63 -3.52
N GLN A 67 -1.41 -1.81 -3.04
CA GLN A 67 -1.32 -0.37 -3.12
C GLN A 67 -1.95 0.24 -1.86
N ALA A 68 -1.27 1.21 -1.28
CA ALA A 68 -1.77 2.03 -0.19
C ALA A 68 -1.44 3.49 -0.45
N TYR A 69 -2.29 4.40 0.03
CA TYR A 69 -2.03 5.82 -0.08
C TYR A 69 -2.58 6.59 1.11
N VAL A 70 -1.96 7.73 1.37
CA VAL A 70 -2.42 8.75 2.31
C VAL A 70 -2.31 10.10 1.64
N GLY A 71 -3.24 11.00 1.90
CA GLY A 71 -3.17 12.34 1.33
C GLY A 71 -3.90 13.37 2.15
N TYR A 72 -3.76 14.60 1.67
CA TYR A 72 -4.38 15.79 2.21
C TYR A 72 -4.95 16.60 1.06
N LYS A 73 -6.10 17.20 1.29
CA LYS A 73 -6.73 18.16 0.38
C LYS A 73 -7.17 19.35 1.21
N GLY A 74 -6.74 20.56 0.85
CA GLY A 74 -7.15 21.77 1.54
C GLY A 74 -7.29 22.96 0.59
N PRO A 75 -7.69 24.12 1.12
CA PRO A 75 -7.83 25.33 0.32
C PRO A 75 -6.50 25.70 -0.37
N GLY A 76 -6.45 25.55 -1.69
CA GLY A 76 -5.33 25.98 -2.53
C GLY A 76 -4.11 25.06 -2.55
N PHE A 77 -4.16 23.86 -1.94
CA PHE A 77 -3.13 22.84 -2.12
C PHE A 77 -3.65 21.44 -1.77
N ASP A 78 -3.04 20.44 -2.40
CA ASP A 78 -3.30 19.04 -2.14
C ASP A 78 -2.00 18.25 -2.28
N PHE A 79 -1.97 17.09 -1.64
CA PHE A 79 -0.94 16.11 -1.88
C PHE A 79 -1.44 14.69 -1.63
N LYS A 80 -0.77 13.74 -2.27
CA LYS A 80 -0.97 12.30 -2.11
C LYS A 80 0.38 11.62 -2.08
N HIS A 81 0.59 10.79 -1.08
CA HIS A 81 1.65 9.80 -1.03
C HIS A 81 1.02 8.44 -1.28
N ARG A 82 1.50 7.76 -2.31
CA ARG A 82 1.12 6.39 -2.66
C ARG A 82 2.34 5.50 -2.57
N VAL A 83 2.18 4.27 -2.10
CA VAL A 83 3.16 3.20 -2.26
C VAL A 83 2.45 1.99 -2.86
N SER A 84 2.96 1.50 -3.98
CA SER A 84 2.50 0.26 -4.59
C SER A 84 3.64 -0.74 -4.69
N GLY A 85 3.35 -1.97 -5.05
CA GLY A 85 4.36 -3.00 -5.22
C GLY A 85 3.76 -4.39 -5.31
N THR A 86 4.63 -5.39 -5.27
CA THR A 86 4.26 -6.80 -5.32
C THR A 86 5.01 -7.59 -4.25
N PHE A 87 4.46 -8.72 -3.83
CA PHE A 87 5.15 -9.67 -2.99
C PHE A 87 4.81 -11.11 -3.37
N GLN A 88 5.76 -12.02 -3.15
CA GLN A 88 5.53 -13.45 -3.28
C GLN A 88 5.21 -14.07 -1.92
N TYR A 89 4.24 -14.99 -1.89
CA TYR A 89 3.82 -15.67 -0.68
C TYR A 89 3.63 -17.18 -0.88
N ASN A 90 3.83 -17.94 0.18
CA ASN A 90 3.58 -19.37 0.23
C ASN A 90 2.81 -19.71 1.50
N LYS A 91 1.53 -20.11 1.33
CA LYS A 91 0.65 -20.42 2.46
C LYS A 91 1.13 -21.60 3.29
N THR A 92 1.60 -22.65 2.63
CA THR A 92 2.07 -23.89 3.27
C THR A 92 3.37 -23.66 4.04
N LYS A 93 4.34 -22.97 3.43
CA LYS A 93 5.63 -22.67 4.05
C LYS A 93 5.58 -21.49 5.03
N LYS A 94 4.48 -20.73 5.04
CA LYS A 94 4.32 -19.48 5.80
C LYS A 94 5.44 -18.46 5.51
N VAL A 95 5.79 -18.31 4.22
CA VAL A 95 6.88 -17.43 3.77
C VAL A 95 6.37 -16.29 2.88
N VAL A 96 6.96 -15.10 3.06
CA VAL A 96 6.90 -13.94 2.17
C VAL A 96 8.30 -13.65 1.64
N ARG A 97 8.42 -13.31 0.35
CA ARG A 97 9.68 -12.92 -0.27
C ARG A 97 9.46 -11.99 -1.46
N ASN A 98 10.56 -11.47 -2.03
CA ASN A 98 10.55 -10.64 -3.23
C ASN A 98 9.54 -9.49 -3.15
N VAL A 99 9.55 -8.79 -2.01
CA VAL A 99 8.71 -7.61 -1.79
C VAL A 99 9.35 -6.45 -2.54
N THR A 100 8.64 -5.92 -3.52
CA THR A 100 9.01 -4.75 -4.30
C THR A 100 8.23 -3.54 -3.82
N PHE A 101 8.66 -2.33 -4.19
CA PHE A 101 7.93 -1.10 -3.90
C PHE A 101 8.14 -0.07 -5.00
N ASP A 102 7.12 0.74 -5.24
CA ASP A 102 7.10 1.90 -6.14
C ASP A 102 6.33 3.05 -5.43
N PRO A 103 7.06 3.97 -4.77
CA PRO A 103 6.48 5.11 -4.10
C PRO A 103 6.23 6.24 -5.09
N GLN A 104 5.12 6.93 -4.93
CA GLN A 104 4.76 8.08 -5.75
C GLN A 104 4.16 9.18 -4.89
N LEU A 105 4.74 10.37 -5.00
CA LEU A 105 4.25 11.59 -4.36
C LEU A 105 3.60 12.47 -5.44
N SER A 106 2.38 12.99 -5.25
CA SER A 106 1.63 13.77 -6.26
C SER A 106 0.74 14.87 -5.66
N GLY A 107 0.25 15.82 -6.49
CA GLY A 107 -0.55 17.00 -6.15
C GLY A 107 0.05 18.33 -6.66
N THR A 108 -0.60 19.46 -6.39
CA THR A 108 -0.63 20.59 -7.34
C THR A 108 0.45 21.68 -7.12
N PHE A 109 0.95 21.93 -5.89
CA PHE A 109 1.85 23.06 -5.63
C PHE A 109 2.85 22.83 -4.46
N TYR A 110 3.76 21.86 -4.58
CA TYR A 110 4.76 21.58 -3.55
C TYR A 110 6.08 21.03 -4.11
N SER A 111 7.13 21.02 -3.28
CA SER A 111 8.35 20.23 -3.48
C SER A 111 8.28 18.93 -2.66
N LYS A 112 8.81 17.82 -3.20
CA LYS A 112 8.66 16.47 -2.61
C LYS A 112 9.94 15.67 -2.56
N SER A 113 10.05 14.82 -1.53
CA SER A 113 11.07 13.78 -1.43
C SER A 113 10.53 12.57 -0.67
N GLU A 114 11.07 11.39 -0.94
CA GLU A 114 10.64 10.16 -0.30
C GLU A 114 11.80 9.30 0.18
N LYS A 115 11.48 8.46 1.16
CA LYS A 115 12.33 7.36 1.60
C LYS A 115 11.46 6.13 1.78
N THR A 116 11.72 5.12 0.97
CA THR A 116 10.98 3.85 0.99
C THR A 116 11.92 2.68 1.14
N TYR A 117 11.57 1.74 2.02
CA TYR A 117 12.38 0.54 2.25
C TYR A 117 11.54 -0.62 2.77
N VAL A 118 12.04 -1.84 2.55
CA VAL A 118 11.46 -3.07 3.10
C VAL A 118 12.19 -3.46 4.38
N LYS A 119 11.44 -3.68 5.45
CA LYS A 119 11.92 -4.30 6.69
C LYS A 119 11.38 -5.72 6.78
N LYS A 120 12.26 -6.72 6.72
CA LYS A 120 11.90 -8.11 7.02
C LYS A 120 11.62 -8.21 8.52
N HIS A 121 10.46 -8.75 8.91
CA HIS A 121 10.11 -8.92 10.32
C HIS A 121 10.27 -10.38 10.75
N ASN A 122 9.67 -11.30 10.01
CA ASN A 122 9.89 -12.74 10.12
C ASN A 122 9.68 -13.37 8.73
N ALA A 123 9.81 -14.70 8.63
CA ALA A 123 9.64 -15.39 7.36
C ALA A 123 8.27 -15.12 6.71
N GLY A 124 7.20 -14.95 7.48
CA GLY A 124 5.83 -14.83 6.99
C GLY A 124 5.29 -13.41 6.90
N THR A 125 6.08 -12.39 7.27
CA THR A 125 5.64 -10.99 7.25
C THR A 125 6.80 -10.05 6.99
N HIS A 126 6.66 -9.24 5.94
CA HIS A 126 7.57 -8.15 5.62
C HIS A 126 6.80 -6.82 5.64
N PHE A 127 7.48 -5.74 6.02
CA PHE A 127 6.88 -4.41 6.04
C PHE A 127 7.51 -3.51 4.99
N VAL A 128 6.68 -2.85 4.20
CA VAL A 128 7.09 -1.75 3.32
C VAL A 128 6.84 -0.46 4.09
N ASN A 129 7.88 0.30 4.34
CA ASN A 129 7.82 1.57 5.06
C ASN A 129 8.14 2.67 4.06
N SER A 130 7.22 3.62 3.90
CA SER A 130 7.39 4.76 3.01
C SER A 130 7.16 6.05 3.80
N THR A 131 8.10 6.98 3.72
CA THR A 131 7.96 8.34 4.26
C THR A 131 8.06 9.33 3.10
N GLY A 132 7.10 10.25 3.02
CA GLY A 132 7.09 11.30 2.00
C GLY A 132 7.06 12.67 2.67
N HIS A 133 7.85 13.60 2.16
CA HIS A 133 7.90 14.99 2.62
C HIS A 133 7.28 15.89 1.55
N PHE A 134 6.41 16.81 1.96
CA PHE A 134 5.73 17.77 1.11
C PHE A 134 5.91 19.17 1.67
N THR A 135 6.44 20.09 0.86
CA THR A 135 6.55 21.50 1.25
C THR A 135 5.49 22.32 0.52
N ALA A 136 4.46 22.74 1.24
CA ALA A 136 3.39 23.58 0.71
C ALA A 136 3.87 25.04 0.66
N LEU A 137 4.40 25.45 -0.50
CA LEU A 137 5.07 26.74 -0.69
C LEU A 137 4.18 27.94 -0.36
N LYS A 138 2.87 27.86 -0.66
CA LYS A 138 1.91 28.95 -0.42
C LYS A 138 1.68 29.26 1.06
N VAL A 139 1.83 28.26 1.92
CA VAL A 139 1.55 28.37 3.37
C VAL A 139 2.81 28.18 4.23
N PHE A 140 3.99 28.12 3.60
CA PHE A 140 5.29 27.87 4.24
C PHE A 140 5.26 26.73 5.27
N ALA A 141 4.47 25.69 5.00
CA ALA A 141 4.32 24.54 5.87
C ALA A 141 4.96 23.30 5.24
N GLN A 142 5.59 22.50 6.09
CA GLN A 142 6.07 21.18 5.72
C GLN A 142 5.06 20.15 6.21
N TYR A 143 4.94 19.06 5.47
CA TYR A 143 4.12 17.94 5.85
C TYR A 143 4.93 16.67 5.65
N THR A 144 4.91 15.80 6.65
CA THR A 144 5.47 14.46 6.57
C THR A 144 4.35 13.44 6.56
N THR A 145 4.35 12.60 5.54
CA THR A 145 3.46 11.47 5.41
C THR A 145 4.22 10.19 5.74
N LYS A 146 3.54 9.24 6.41
CA LYS A 146 4.07 7.88 6.59
C LYS A 146 3.03 6.87 6.13
N ILE A 147 3.49 5.83 5.46
CA ILE A 147 2.71 4.65 5.08
C ILE A 147 3.52 3.42 5.46
N LYS A 148 2.89 2.47 6.14
CA LYS A 148 3.49 1.17 6.46
C LYS A 148 2.54 0.04 6.07
N VAL A 149 2.93 -0.73 5.07
CA VAL A 149 2.16 -1.88 4.58
C VAL A 149 2.78 -3.17 5.09
N ALA A 150 1.98 -4.07 5.67
CA ALA A 150 2.37 -5.42 6.01
C ALA A 150 1.98 -6.38 4.88
N CYS A 151 2.95 -7.09 4.31
CA CYS A 151 2.73 -8.17 3.35
C CYS A 151 2.80 -9.51 4.07
N ILE A 152 1.77 -10.35 3.95
CA ILE A 152 1.57 -11.53 4.81
C ILE A 152 1.54 -12.82 3.99
N TYR A 153 2.09 -13.91 4.52
CA TYR A 153 2.24 -15.20 3.84
C TYR A 153 0.93 -15.84 3.33
N ASN A 154 -0.22 -15.38 3.83
CA ASN A 154 -1.54 -15.82 3.39
C ASN A 154 -2.02 -15.10 2.11
N GLY A 155 -1.21 -14.23 1.52
CA GLY A 155 -1.54 -13.47 0.32
C GLY A 155 -2.39 -12.22 0.59
N THR A 156 -2.43 -11.77 1.84
CA THR A 156 -3.10 -10.53 2.25
C THR A 156 -2.06 -9.43 2.52
N PHE A 157 -2.52 -8.18 2.46
CA PHE A 157 -1.75 -7.04 2.93
C PHE A 157 -2.64 -6.13 3.78
N ASN A 158 -2.05 -5.44 4.74
CA ASN A 158 -2.74 -4.49 5.60
C ASN A 158 -1.93 -3.19 5.70
N VAL A 159 -2.62 -2.06 5.83
CA VAL A 159 -1.99 -0.80 6.23
C VAL A 159 -1.85 -0.79 7.74
N THR A 160 -0.63 -0.86 8.25
CA THR A 160 -0.36 -0.84 9.71
C THR A 160 -0.11 0.55 10.26
N GLU A 161 0.23 1.50 9.38
CA GLU A 161 0.35 2.91 9.69
C GLU A 161 0.06 3.70 8.43
N ALA A 162 -0.78 4.73 8.53
CA ALA A 162 -0.89 5.78 7.53
C ALA A 162 -1.14 7.08 8.29
N ARG A 163 -0.37 8.14 8.03
CA ARG A 163 -0.60 9.44 8.68
C ARG A 163 -0.02 10.60 7.89
N VAL A 164 -0.61 11.77 8.13
CA VAL A 164 -0.12 13.09 7.71
C VAL A 164 0.23 13.85 8.99
N VAL A 165 1.42 14.42 9.05
CA VAL A 165 1.91 15.26 10.16
C VAL A 165 2.38 16.58 9.54
N LYS A 166 2.00 17.71 10.12
CA LYS A 166 2.52 19.03 9.75
C LYS A 166 3.78 19.30 10.57
#